data_AF-A0A0B2R8C5-F1
#
_entry.id   AF-A0A0B2R8C5-F1
#
_cell.length_a   1.000
_cell.length_b   1.000
_cell.length_c   1.000
_cell.angle_alpha   90.00
_cell.angle_beta   90.00
_cell.angle_gamma   90.00
#
_symmetry.space_group_name_H-M   'P 1'
#
loop_
_entity.id
_entity.type
_entity.pdbx_description
1 polymer ?
#
loop_
_entity_poly.entity_id
_entity_poly.type
_entity_poly.pdbx_seq_one_letter_code
_entity_poly.pdbx_strand_id
1 'polypeptide(L)'
;MECMAQEPVLFEDILCQIVDMFGPKNEGYITLRDVKGSKLSVNVFNILFNLNKFIAFETCDPFLIHQEREDSHLTEWDRFAHREYIRLSMEEDGEDMPNASGDAWEESLEAPF
;
A
#
# COMPACT_ATOMS: atom_id res chain seq x y z
N MET A 1 21.81 1.54 11.17
CA MET A 1 21.21 2.57 12.05
C MET A 1 20.80 3.73 11.14
N GLU A 2 19.85 3.46 10.25
CA GLU A 2 19.40 4.38 9.17
C GLU A 2 18.29 5.35 9.65
N CYS A 3 17.82 5.16 10.88
CA CYS A 3 16.74 5.91 11.52
C CYS A 3 17.20 7.20 12.25
N MET A 4 18.49 7.54 12.24
CA MET A 4 19.01 8.75 12.92
C MET A 4 18.87 10.05 12.13
N ALA A 5 18.36 9.99 10.90
CA ALA A 5 18.16 11.17 10.04
C ALA A 5 16.72 11.72 10.09
N GLN A 6 15.82 11.11 10.86
CA GLN A 6 14.43 11.55 10.98
C GLN A 6 14.25 12.53 12.13
N GLU A 7 13.30 13.45 11.96
CA GLU A 7 12.94 14.43 12.96
C GLU A 7 12.31 13.73 14.18
N PRO A 8 12.70 14.09 15.42
CA PRO A 8 12.15 13.46 16.60
C PRO A 8 10.66 13.81 16.76
N VAL A 9 9.84 12.78 17.02
CA VAL A 9 8.41 12.95 17.34
C VAL A 9 8.26 13.23 18.83
N LEU A 10 7.33 14.13 19.19
CA LEU A 10 7.02 14.41 20.59
C LEU A 10 6.36 13.20 21.25
N PHE A 11 6.65 12.99 22.53
CA PHE A 11 6.07 11.86 23.26
C PHE A 11 4.56 11.98 23.38
N GLU A 12 4.06 13.20 23.53
CA GLU A 12 2.64 13.51 23.64
C GLU A 12 1.86 13.05 22.40
N ASP A 13 2.42 13.28 21.21
CA ASP A 13 1.81 12.85 19.94
C ASP A 13 1.79 11.32 19.82
N ILE A 14 2.90 10.67 20.19
CA ILE A 14 3.00 9.20 20.24
C ILE A 14 2.01 8.61 21.25
N LEU A 15 1.86 9.24 22.42
CA LEU A 15 0.94 8.79 23.45
C LEU A 15 -0.51 8.88 22.95
N CYS A 16 -0.89 10.00 22.33
CA CYS A 16 -2.20 10.14 21.69
C CYS A 16 -2.43 9.04 20.64
N GLN A 17 -1.47 8.82 19.74
CA GLN A 17 -1.56 7.78 18.72
C GLN A 17 -1.73 6.37 19.33
N ILE A 18 -1.02 6.07 20.42
CA ILE A 18 -1.14 4.79 21.12
C ILE A 18 -2.51 4.63 21.78
N VAL A 19 -3.04 5.68 22.40
CA VAL A 19 -4.38 5.68 23.01
C VAL A 19 -5.45 5.43 21.94
N ASP A 20 -5.35 6.09 20.79
CA ASP A 20 -6.27 5.88 19.66
C ASP A 20 -6.19 4.45 19.10
N MET A 21 -4.99 3.88 19.01
CA MET A 21 -4.80 2.51 18.54
C MET A 21 -5.39 1.46 19.49
N PHE A 22 -5.34 1.69 20.81
CA PHE A 22 -5.89 0.75 21.79
C PHE A 22 -7.37 0.99 22.10
N GLY A 23 -7.86 2.22 22.01
CA GLY A 23 -9.22 2.59 22.38
C GLY A 23 -9.62 2.15 23.80
N PRO A 24 -8.80 2.42 24.84
CA PRO A 24 -9.11 1.97 26.19
C PRO A 24 -10.39 2.64 26.71
N LYS A 25 -11.16 1.92 27.53
CA LYS A 25 -12.39 2.49 28.14
C LYS A 25 -12.09 3.67 29.07
N ASN A 26 -10.91 3.70 29.67
CA ASN A 26 -10.43 4.79 30.51
C ASN A 26 -9.05 5.21 30.01
N GLU A 27 -8.92 6.44 29.54
CA GLU A 27 -7.68 6.96 28.94
C GLU A 27 -6.53 7.13 29.95
N GLY A 28 -6.81 7.08 31.26
CA GLY A 28 -5.79 7.21 32.30
C GLY A 28 -4.88 5.98 32.46
N TYR A 29 -5.24 4.83 31.89
CA TYR A 29 -4.41 3.62 31.93
C TYR A 29 -4.74 2.66 30.79
N ILE A 30 -3.73 1.90 30.34
CA ILE A 30 -3.89 0.83 29.35
C ILE A 30 -3.83 -0.51 30.08
N THR A 31 -4.80 -1.38 29.84
CA THR A 31 -4.84 -2.74 30.41
C THR A 31 -4.48 -3.79 29.38
N LEU A 32 -4.14 -4.99 29.84
CA LEU A 32 -3.95 -6.15 28.96
C LEU A 32 -5.21 -6.47 28.13
N ARG A 33 -6.41 -6.14 28.64
CA ARG A 33 -7.65 -6.34 27.87
C ARG A 33 -7.67 -5.42 26.65
N ASP A 34 -7.25 -4.17 26.79
CA ASP A 34 -7.21 -3.20 25.69
C ASP A 34 -6.18 -3.66 24.64
N VAL A 35 -5.00 -4.09 25.09
CA VAL A 35 -3.96 -4.67 24.22
C VAL A 35 -4.45 -5.92 23.48
N LYS A 36 -5.20 -6.81 24.13
CA LYS A 36 -5.73 -8.01 23.47
C LYS A 36 -6.92 -7.73 22.56
N GLY A 37 -7.64 -6.63 22.80
CA GLY A 37 -8.82 -6.23 22.03
C GLY A 37 -8.48 -5.49 20.75
N SER A 38 -7.34 -4.80 20.69
CA SER A 38 -6.92 -4.05 19.51
C SER A 38 -6.25 -4.95 18.47
N LYS A 39 -6.61 -4.74 17.20
CA LYS A 39 -5.92 -5.33 16.04
C LYS A 39 -4.59 -4.64 15.72
N LEU A 40 -4.34 -3.47 16.32
CA LEU A 40 -3.18 -2.62 16.06
C LEU A 40 -2.08 -2.75 17.12
N SER A 41 -2.22 -3.68 18.07
CA SER A 41 -1.26 -3.87 19.16
C SER A 41 0.17 -4.17 18.68
N VAL A 42 0.31 -4.85 17.54
CA VAL A 42 1.61 -5.10 16.90
C VAL A 42 2.28 -3.79 16.49
N ASN A 43 1.51 -2.84 15.95
CA ASN A 43 2.02 -1.52 15.55
C ASN A 43 2.49 -0.75 16.78
N VAL A 44 1.70 -0.72 17.86
CA VAL A 44 2.10 -0.06 19.11
C VAL A 44 3.40 -0.63 19.69
N PHE A 45 3.55 -1.95 19.67
CA PHE A 45 4.79 -2.58 20.13
C PHE A 45 6.00 -2.21 19.27
N ASN A 46 5.81 -2.03 17.96
CA ASN A 46 6.88 -1.53 17.10
C ASN A 46 7.26 -0.08 17.44
N ILE A 47 6.27 0.79 17.72
CA ILE A 47 6.51 2.18 18.18
C ILE A 47 7.39 2.17 19.44
N LEU A 48 7.06 1.34 20.43
CA LEU A 48 7.71 1.37 21.75
C LEU A 48 9.13 0.77 21.76
N PHE A 49 9.40 -0.28 20.98
CA PHE A 49 10.66 -1.03 21.11
C PHE A 49 11.21 -1.67 19.83
N ASN A 50 10.59 -1.46 18.66
CA ASN A 50 11.14 -1.92 17.38
C ASN A 50 11.22 -0.76 16.37
N LEU A 51 12.22 0.09 16.58
CA LEU A 51 12.44 1.29 15.79
C LEU A 51 12.53 0.99 14.28
N ASN A 52 13.17 -0.10 13.88
CA ASN A 52 13.30 -0.45 12.46
C ASN A 52 11.93 -0.71 11.81
N LYS A 53 11.05 -1.46 12.48
CA LYS A 53 9.69 -1.73 11.98
C LYS A 53 8.80 -0.50 12.06
N PHE A 54 8.96 0.31 13.10
CA PHE A 54 8.25 1.58 13.21
C PHE A 54 8.59 2.52 12.05
N ILE A 55 9.88 2.75 11.78
CA ILE A 55 10.29 3.60 10.66
C ILE A 55 9.80 3.06 9.33
N ALA A 56 9.95 1.76 9.07
CA ALA A 56 9.47 1.16 7.83
C ALA A 56 7.96 1.39 7.62
N PHE A 57 7.17 1.32 8.70
CA PHE A 57 5.73 1.60 8.67
C PHE A 57 5.43 3.08 8.45
N GLU A 58 6.09 3.99 9.14
CA GLU A 58 5.90 5.45 8.99
C GLU A 58 6.33 5.97 7.61
N THR A 59 7.31 5.32 6.99
CA THR A 59 7.75 5.65 5.62
C THR A 59 6.99 4.90 4.53
N CYS A 60 6.06 4.01 4.90
CA CYS A 60 5.28 3.25 3.93
C CYS A 60 4.31 4.16 3.18
N ASP A 61 4.12 3.89 1.88
CA ASP A 61 3.20 4.67 1.05
C ASP A 61 1.78 4.65 1.64
N PRO A 62 1.15 5.81 1.89
CA PRO A 62 -0.21 5.89 2.40
C PRO A 62 -1.20 5.08 1.57
N PHE A 63 -1.03 4.97 0.25
CA PHE A 63 -1.91 4.20 -0.62
C PHE A 63 -1.89 2.70 -0.26
N LEU A 64 -0.70 2.14 -0.01
CA LEU A 64 -0.54 0.74 0.40
C LEU A 64 -1.16 0.49 1.78
N ILE A 65 -1.02 1.44 2.71
CA ILE A 65 -1.62 1.33 4.05
C ILE A 65 -3.15 1.35 3.97
N HIS A 66 -3.73 2.21 3.12
CA HIS A 66 -5.19 2.27 2.95
C HIS A 66 -5.74 0.98 2.34
N GLN A 67 -5.05 0.45 1.33
CA GLN A 67 -5.40 -0.83 0.71
C GLN A 67 -5.39 -1.97 1.74
N GLU A 68 -4.34 -2.08 2.57
CA GLU A 68 -4.30 -3.10 3.64
C GLU A 68 -5.44 -2.97 4.67
N ARG A 69 -5.88 -1.75 4.96
CA ARG A 69 -6.98 -1.50 5.92
C ARG A 69 -8.35 -1.81 5.34
N GLU A 70 -8.62 -1.38 4.11
CA GLU A 70 -9.90 -1.64 3.43
C GLU A 70 -10.07 -3.14 3.12
N ASP A 71 -8.98 -3.81 2.77
CA ASP A 71 -8.97 -5.23 2.43
C ASP A 71 -8.66 -6.15 3.62
N SER A 72 -9.00 -5.73 4.85
CA SER A 72 -8.74 -6.53 6.07
C SER A 72 -9.38 -7.93 6.04
N HIS A 73 -10.34 -8.18 5.14
CA HIS A 73 -10.99 -9.47 4.95
C HIS A 73 -10.28 -10.37 3.92
N LEU A 74 -9.37 -9.81 3.12
CA LEU A 74 -8.58 -10.53 2.13
C LEU A 74 -7.29 -11.03 2.77
N THR A 75 -6.87 -12.23 2.39
CA THR A 75 -5.57 -12.76 2.78
C THR A 75 -4.45 -12.10 2.00
N GLU A 76 -3.20 -12.25 2.45
CA GLU A 76 -2.03 -11.79 1.68
C GLU A 76 -1.96 -12.45 0.29
N TRP A 77 -2.40 -13.70 0.17
CA TRP A 77 -2.48 -14.40 -1.11
C TRP A 77 -3.52 -13.78 -2.04
N ASP A 78 -4.68 -13.42 -1.51
CA ASP A 78 -5.74 -12.77 -2.30
C ASP A 78 -5.26 -11.42 -2.85
N ARG A 79 -4.55 -10.63 -2.02
CA ARG A 79 -3.94 -9.36 -2.44
C ARG A 79 -2.87 -9.56 -3.52
N PHE A 80 -1.98 -10.53 -3.32
CA PHE A 80 -0.95 -10.87 -4.31
C PHE A 80 -1.55 -11.30 -5.64
N ALA A 81 -2.50 -12.26 -5.60
CA ALA A 81 -3.14 -12.80 -6.80
C ALA A 81 -3.90 -11.71 -7.58
N HIS A 82 -4.61 -10.80 -6.89
CA HIS A 82 -5.29 -9.69 -7.53
C HIS A 82 -4.33 -8.73 -8.23
N ARG A 83 -3.24 -8.34 -7.56
CA ARG A 83 -2.22 -7.45 -8.15
C ARG A 83 -1.55 -8.08 -9.37
N GLU A 84 -1.19 -9.36 -9.29
CA GLU A 84 -0.58 -10.08 -10.42
C GLU A 84 -1.56 -10.27 -11.58
N TYR A 85 -2.84 -10.52 -11.30
CA TYR A 85 -3.86 -10.60 -12.35
C TYR A 85 -4.01 -9.28 -13.12
N ILE A 86 -4.06 -8.14 -12.43
CA ILE A 86 -4.11 -6.82 -13.08
C ILE A 86 -2.84 -6.60 -13.92
N ARG A 87 -1.65 -6.88 -13.35
CA ARG A 87 -0.39 -6.70 -14.09
C ARG A 87 -0.35 -7.53 -15.36
N LEU A 88 -0.73 -8.80 -15.29
CA LEU A 88 -0.74 -9.73 -16.43
C LEU A 88 -1.79 -9.36 -17.49
N SER A 89 -2.99 -8.92 -17.07
CA SER A 89 -4.03 -8.50 -18.02
C SER A 89 -3.67 -7.23 -18.78
N MET A 90 -2.92 -6.31 -18.18
CA MET A 90 -2.37 -5.14 -18.88
C MET A 90 -1.26 -5.49 -19.89
N GLU A 91 -0.60 -6.64 -19.73
CA GLU A 91 0.41 -7.14 -20.66
C GLU A 91 -0.21 -7.81 -21.90
N GLU A 92 -1.46 -8.31 -21.80
CA GLU A 92 -2.19 -8.97 -22.89
C GLU A 92 -2.87 -7.95 -23.85
N ASP A 93 -3.41 -6.84 -23.32
CA ASP A 93 -4.05 -5.77 -24.11
C ASP A 93 -3.06 -4.94 -24.97
N GLY A 94 -1.75 -5.09 -24.74
CA GLY A 94 -0.70 -4.44 -25.53
C GLY A 94 -0.38 -5.15 -26.85
N GLU A 95 -0.85 -6.40 -27.03
CA GLU A 95 -0.60 -7.20 -28.23
C GLU A 95 -1.73 -7.09 -29.27
N ASP A 96 -2.87 -6.48 -28.92
CA ASP A 96 -4.03 -6.24 -29.81
C ASP A 96 -4.06 -4.81 -30.39
N MET A 97 -2.89 -4.24 -30.71
CA MET A 97 -2.83 -3.26 -31.80
C MET A 97 -2.88 -4.07 -33.11
N PRO A 98 -4.00 -4.11 -33.86
CA PRO A 98 -3.94 -4.63 -35.21
C PRO A 98 -2.92 -3.77 -35.93
N ASN A 99 -1.81 -4.41 -36.29
CA ASN A 99 -0.86 -3.91 -37.26
C ASN A 99 -1.64 -3.66 -38.56
N ALA A 100 -2.29 -2.50 -38.66
CA ALA A 100 -2.88 -1.96 -39.87
C ALA A 100 -1.73 -1.43 -40.75
N SER A 101 -0.79 -2.31 -41.07
CA SER A 101 0.06 -2.18 -42.25
C SER A 101 -0.80 -2.62 -43.44
N GLY A 102 -1.75 -1.78 -43.81
CA GLY A 102 -2.64 -1.94 -44.96
C GLY A 102 -2.77 -0.59 -45.64
N ASP A 103 -2.34 -0.53 -46.89
CA ASP A 103 -2.52 0.56 -47.84
C ASP A 103 -1.44 1.65 -47.85
N ALA A 104 -0.30 1.26 -48.42
CA ALA A 104 0.54 2.16 -49.19
C ALA A 104 -0.29 2.69 -50.38
N TRP A 105 -0.69 3.95 -50.28
CA TRP A 105 -1.18 4.77 -51.39
C TRP A 105 -0.06 4.95 -52.42
N GLU A 106 0.09 4.00 -53.33
CA GLU A 106 0.85 4.22 -54.57
C GLU A 106 -0.12 4.69 -55.67
N GLU A 107 -0.37 5.99 -55.63
CA GLU A 107 -0.96 6.76 -56.71
C GLU A 107 -0.03 6.71 -57.93
N SER A 108 -0.25 5.73 -58.83
CA SER A 108 0.29 5.76 -60.19
C SER A 108 -0.80 6.20 -61.16
N LEU A 109 -1.02 7.51 -61.20
CA LEU A 109 -1.60 8.20 -62.34
C LEU A 109 -0.64 8.08 -63.54
N GLU A 110 -1.00 7.31 -64.56
CA GLU A 110 -1.11 7.75 -65.97
C GLU A 110 -1.35 6.56 -66.94
N ALA A 111 -2.42 6.67 -67.73
CA ALA A 111 -2.68 5.96 -69.00
C ALA A 111 -1.79 6.55 -70.13
N PRO A 112 -1.67 6.05 -71.39
CA PRO A 112 -2.69 5.42 -72.28
C PRO A 112 -2.14 4.20 -73.09
N PHE A 113 -2.88 3.35 -73.83
CA PHE A 113 -4.00 3.51 -74.77
C PHE A 113 -4.84 2.22 -74.81
#